data_AF-A0A8S9HK00-F1
#
_entry.id   AF-A0A8S9HK00-F1
#
_cell.length_a   1.000
_cell.length_b   1.000
_cell.length_c   1.000
_cell.angle_alpha   90.00
_cell.angle_beta   90.00
_cell.angle_gamma   90.00
#
_symmetry.space_group_name_H-M   'P 1'
#
loop_
_entity.id
_entity.type
_entity.pdbx_description
1 polymer ?
#
loop_
_entity_poly.entity_id
_entity_poly.type
_entity_poly.pdbx_seq_one_letter_code
_entity_poly.pdbx_strand_id
1 'polypeptide(L)' 'MNTEEQQSSVNGSVQATHTARWKCQIDASWTNAHDRAGLGFVLIDEEAPVLFGATGIRDIASPLHAEAEGLM' A
#
# COMPACT_ATOMS: atom_id res chain seq x y z
N MET A 1 12.28 -9.43 -58.91
CA MET A 1 13.33 -8.61 -58.28
C MET A 1 12.66 -7.84 -57.14
N ASN A 2 12.90 -8.31 -55.91
CA ASN A 2 12.92 -7.69 -54.59
C ASN A 2 11.97 -6.49 -54.33
N THR A 3 11.10 -6.60 -53.32
CA THR A 3 11.17 -5.82 -52.05
C THR A 3 10.38 -6.56 -50.96
N GLU A 4 11.03 -6.85 -49.84
CA GLU A 4 10.42 -7.33 -48.58
C GLU A 4 9.83 -6.12 -47.83
N GLU A 5 8.56 -6.16 -47.44
CA GLU A 5 7.99 -5.22 -46.47
C GLU A 5 7.55 -5.95 -45.20
N GLN A 6 8.57 -6.13 -44.36
CA GLN A 6 8.62 -5.94 -42.91
C GLN A 6 7.33 -6.20 -42.08
N GLN A 7 7.43 -7.28 -41.30
CA GLN A 7 6.63 -7.53 -40.09
C GLN A 7 6.65 -6.33 -39.14
N SER A 8 5.47 -5.73 -38.90
CA SER A 8 5.23 -4.98 -37.67
C SER A 8 4.51 -5.91 -36.70
N SER A 9 5.30 -6.75 -36.03
CA SER A 9 4.83 -7.47 -34.85
C SER A 9 4.58 -6.43 -33.77
N VAL A 10 3.31 -6.21 -33.45
CA VAL A 10 2.89 -5.30 -32.38
C VAL A 10 3.50 -5.81 -31.08
N ASN A 11 4.64 -5.24 -30.69
CA ASN A 11 5.19 -5.40 -29.36
C ASN A 11 4.23 -4.72 -28.39
N GLY A 12 3.22 -5.47 -27.95
CA GLY A 12 2.51 -5.19 -26.71
C GLY A 12 3.50 -5.35 -25.58
N SER A 13 4.24 -4.27 -25.27
CA SER A 13 4.99 -4.19 -24.04
C SER A 13 3.97 -4.23 -22.91
N VAL A 14 3.69 -5.43 -22.38
CA VAL A 14 3.09 -5.58 -21.07
C VAL A 14 4.07 -4.91 -20.14
N GLN A 15 3.79 -3.65 -19.77
CA GLN A 15 4.55 -2.95 -18.74
C GLN A 15 4.45 -3.83 -17.51
N ALA A 16 5.53 -4.55 -17.19
CA ALA A 16 5.67 -5.21 -15.91
C ALA A 16 5.49 -4.11 -14.88
N THR A 17 4.34 -4.10 -14.20
CA THR A 17 4.12 -3.22 -13.07
C THR A 17 5.19 -3.63 -12.08
N HIS A 18 6.13 -2.72 -11.83
CA HIS A 18 7.19 -2.95 -10.87
C HIS A 18 6.49 -3.05 -9.50
N THR A 19 6.14 -4.26 -9.09
CA THR A 19 5.49 -4.49 -7.81
C THR A 19 6.50 -4.05 -6.75
N ALA A 20 6.10 -3.07 -5.93
CA ALA A 20 6.92 -2.69 -4.81
C ALA A 20 7.17 -3.95 -3.97
N ARG A 21 8.46 -4.29 -3.79
CA ARG A 21 8.88 -5.44 -2.98
C ARG A 21 8.26 -5.35 -1.57
N TRP A 22 8.22 -4.15 -1.03
CA TRP A 22 7.62 -3.85 0.27
C TRP A 22 6.21 -3.32 0.10
N LYS A 23 5.26 -3.94 0.80
CA LYS A 23 3.89 -3.42 0.98
C LYS A 23 3.69 -3.17 2.46
N CYS A 24 3.05 -2.06 2.81
CA CYS A 24 2.61 -1.78 4.17
C CYS A 24 1.10 -1.68 4.16
N GLN A 25 0.43 -2.44 5.03
CA GLN A 25 -0.99 -2.22 5.32
C GLN A 25 -1.08 -1.62 6.70
N ILE A 26 -1.90 -0.60 6.81
CA ILE A 26 -2.12 0.16 8.04
C ILE A 26 -3.62 0.24 8.22
N ASP A 27 -4.06 0.06 9.46
CA ASP A 27 -5.47 0.11 9.85
C ASP A 27 -5.56 0.81 11.20
N ALA A 28 -6.55 1.67 11.34
CA ALA A 28 -6.80 2.38 12.58
C ALA A 28 -8.20 2.06 13.12
N SER A 29 -8.30 2.04 14.45
CA SER A 29 -9.54 1.86 15.18
C SER A 29 -9.81 3.08 16.03
N TRP A 30 -11.00 3.65 15.88
CA TRP A 30 -11.43 4.82 16.63
C TRP A 30 -12.83 4.59 17.18
N THR A 31 -13.04 4.98 18.44
CA THR A 31 -14.33 4.85 19.13
C THR A 31 -14.94 6.20 19.46
N ASN A 32 -14.16 7.11 20.06
CA ASN A 32 -14.58 8.46 20.39
C ASN A 32 -13.35 9.38 20.56
N ALA A 33 -13.60 10.69 20.65
CA ALA A 33 -12.56 11.71 20.74
C ALA A 33 -11.87 11.83 22.12
N HIS A 34 -12.34 11.11 23.14
CA HIS A 34 -11.79 11.17 24.51
C HIS A 34 -10.86 10.00 24.82
N ASP A 35 -11.04 8.88 24.11
CA ASP A 35 -10.20 7.70 24.21
C ASP A 35 -9.03 7.73 23.22
N ARG A 36 -8.04 6.86 23.46
CA ARG A 36 -6.98 6.61 22.48
C ARG A 36 -7.55 5.85 21.29
N ALA A 37 -7.18 6.26 20.08
CA ALA A 37 -7.39 5.43 18.90
C ALA A 37 -6.29 4.36 18.84
N GLY A 38 -6.62 3.16 18.37
CA GLY A 38 -5.65 2.11 18.09
C GLY A 38 -5.12 2.26 16.66
N LEU A 39 -3.83 2.06 16.46
CA LEU A 39 -3.19 2.04 15.15
C LEU A 39 -2.41 0.74 15.02
N GLY A 40 -2.66 -0.02 13.95
CA GLY A 40 -1.96 -1.25 13.64
C GLY A 40 -1.33 -1.20 12.25
N PHE A 41 -0.21 -1.90 12.07
CA PHE A 41 0.38 -2.08 10.74
C PHE A 41 0.93 -3.49 10.54
N VAL A 42 1.04 -3.87 9.28
CA VAL A 42 1.79 -5.04 8.81
C VAL A 42 2.67 -4.66 7.61
N LEU A 43 3.96 -4.97 7.71
CA LEU A 43 4.92 -4.89 6.62
C LEU A 43 5.04 -6.26 5.97
N ILE A 44 4.91 -6.28 4.65
CA ILE A 44 4.91 -7.47 3.81
C ILE A 44 6.09 -7.35 2.84
N ASP A 45 6.98 -8.34 2.85
CA ASP A 45 8.03 -8.52 1.84
C ASP A 45 7.50 -9.50 0.78
N GLU A 46 7.33 -9.02 -0.45
CA GLU A 46 6.68 -9.68 -1.59
C GLU A 46 5.23 -10.10 -1.30
N GLU A 47 5.04 -11.20 -0.58
CA GLU A 47 3.75 -11.80 -0.19
C GLU A 47 3.75 -12.31 1.25
N ALA A 48 4.88 -12.21 1.97
CA ALA A 48 5.02 -12.70 3.33
C ALA A 48 4.99 -11.53 4.33
N PRO A 49 4.10 -11.55 5.33
CA PRO A 49 4.19 -10.64 6.47
C PRO A 49 5.52 -10.87 7.22
N VAL A 50 6.31 -9.81 7.41
CA VAL A 50 7.61 -9.90 8.09
C VAL A 50 7.68 -9.09 9.38
N LEU A 51 6.83 -8.07 9.53
CA LEU A 51 6.77 -7.24 10.72
C LEU A 51 5.33 -6.78 10.94
N PHE A 52 4.92 -6.74 12.20
CA PHE A 52 3.66 -6.16 12.62
C PHE A 52 3.90 -5.30 13.86
N GLY A 53 3.04 -4.32 14.06
CA GLY A 53 3.07 -3.49 15.25
C GLY A 53 1.72 -2.88 15.52
N ALA A 54 1.51 -2.50 16.78
CA ALA A 54 0.34 -1.77 17.20
C ALA A 54 0.73 -0.73 18.25
N THR A 55 0.06 0.41 18.21
CA THR A 55 0.24 1.48 19.19
C THR A 55 -1.08 2.20 19.44
N GLY A 56 -1.15 2.94 20.54
CA GLY A 56 -2.26 3.82 20.83
C GLY A 56 -1.88 5.27 20.54
N ILE A 57 -2.69 5.98 19.77
CA ILE A 57 -2.53 7.40 19.43
C ILE A 57 -3.56 8.25 20.19
N ARG A 58 -3.15 9.46 20.61
CA ARG A 58 -4.00 10.41 21.36
C ARG A 58 -4.47 11.52 20.44
N ASP A 59 -5.45 12.30 20.92
CA ASP A 59 -5.91 13.53 20.26
C ASP A 59 -6.45 13.32 18.83
N ILE A 60 -7.00 12.13 18.57
CA ILE A 60 -7.60 11.78 17.29
C ILE A 60 -9.08 12.15 17.27
N ALA A 61 -9.38 13.17 16.45
CA ALA A 61 -10.72 13.77 16.38
C ALA A 61 -11.78 12.93 15.64
N SER A 62 -11.36 12.00 14.77
CA SER A 62 -12.29 11.22 13.93
C SER A 62 -11.67 9.92 13.43
N PRO A 63 -12.48 8.95 12.95
CA PRO A 63 -11.96 7.73 12.33
C PRO A 63 -10.99 8.01 11.17
N LEU A 64 -11.33 8.94 10.27
CA LEU A 64 -10.47 9.27 9.13
C LEU A 64 -9.14 9.92 9.55
N HIS A 65 -9.15 10.71 10.62
CA HIS A 65 -7.91 11.25 11.20
C HIS A 65 -7.03 10.11 11.74
N ALA A 66 -7.62 9.09 12.36
CA ALA A 66 -6.88 7.91 12.84
C ALA A 66 -6.14 7.20 11.70
N GLU A 67 -6.82 6.98 10.57
CA GLU A 67 -6.23 6.35 9.38
C GLU A 67 -5.10 7.21 8.77
N ALA A 68 -5.31 8.53 8.73
CA ALA A 68 -4.32 9.46 8.19
C ALA A 68 -3.06 9.55 9.05
N GLU A 69 -3.21 9.51 10.38
CA GLU A 69 -2.08 9.45 11.32
C GLU A 69 -1.24 8.20 11.10
N GLY A 70 -1.87 7.09 10.70
CA GLY A 70 -1.17 5.87 10.33
C GLY A 70 -0.20 5.99 9.16
N LEU A 71 -0.39 6.99 8.28
CA LEU A 71 0.44 7.19 7.09
C LEU A 71 1.61 8.16 7.31
N MET A 72 1.69 8.84 8.46
CA MET A 72 2.75 9.80 8.80
C MET A 72 3.99 9.12 9.38
#